data_AF-A0A2D6FFK5-F1
#
_entry.id   AF-A0A2D6FFK5-F1
#
_cell.length_a   1.000
_cell.length_b   1.000
_cell.length_c   1.000
_cell.angle_alpha   90.00
_cell.angle_beta   90.00
_cell.angle_gamma   90.00
#
_symmetry.space_group_name_H-M   'P 1'
#
loop_
_entity.id
_entity.type
_entity.pdbx_description
1 polymer ?
#
loop_
_entity_poly.entity_id
_entity_poly.type
_entity_poly.pdbx_seq_one_letter_code
_entity_poly.pdbx_strand_id
1 'polypeptide(L)'
;MSACSALETLIASAADLCCKPFHHAVLSAEDATLDDYRGRIECRDGDGKRLEEFDLELELYRSGADLNLTLAWADQPLRPILWHGQHPVWMDGETGKRCSAPADGAALEALARRLRSLLV
;
A
#
# COMPACT_ATOMS: atom_id res chain seq x y z
N MET A 1 -5.03 -20.71 -7.29
CA MET A 1 -4.70 -19.90 -6.11
C MET A 1 -3.47 -19.07 -6.47
N SER A 2 -3.50 -17.77 -6.21
CA SER A 2 -2.35 -16.88 -6.43
C SER A 2 -1.14 -17.37 -5.63
N ALA A 3 0.06 -17.28 -6.21
CA ALA A 3 1.31 -17.58 -5.51
C ALA A 3 1.49 -16.68 -4.26
N CYS A 4 0.81 -15.53 -4.25
CA CYS A 4 0.86 -14.54 -3.17
C CYS A 4 -0.34 -14.61 -2.20
N SER A 5 -1.21 -15.62 -2.26
CA SER A 5 -2.45 -15.66 -1.46
C SER A 5 -2.29 -15.42 0.05
N ALA A 6 -1.21 -15.93 0.65
CA ALA A 6 -0.91 -15.66 2.06
C ALA A 6 -0.51 -14.19 2.30
N LEU A 7 0.25 -13.60 1.38
CA LEU A 7 0.66 -12.20 1.42
C LEU A 7 -0.53 -11.26 1.17
N GLU A 8 -1.41 -11.60 0.21
CA GLU A 8 -2.67 -10.88 -0.05
C GLU A 8 -3.51 -10.77 1.23
N THR A 9 -3.68 -11.88 1.95
CA THR A 9 -4.44 -11.92 3.21
C THR A 9 -3.79 -11.05 4.30
N LEU A 10 -2.46 -11.10 4.39
CA LEU A 10 -1.69 -10.27 5.34
C LEU A 10 -1.83 -8.78 5.03
N ILE A 11 -1.72 -8.39 3.76
CA ILE A 11 -1.86 -7.01 3.30
C ILE A 11 -3.28 -6.50 3.58
N ALA A 12 -4.31 -7.27 3.22
CA ALA A 12 -5.71 -6.91 3.47
C ALA A 12 -5.97 -6.69 4.96
N SER A 13 -5.52 -7.62 5.81
CA SER A 13 -5.70 -7.51 7.26
C SER A 13 -4.97 -6.30 7.86
N ALA A 14 -3.78 -5.96 7.35
CA ALA A 14 -3.07 -4.76 7.78
C ALA A 14 -3.81 -3.49 7.34
N ALA A 15 -4.36 -3.46 6.13
CA ALA A 15 -5.16 -2.35 5.62
C ALA A 15 -6.43 -2.13 6.44
N ASP A 16 -7.19 -3.19 6.75
CA ASP A 16 -8.39 -3.11 7.61
C ASP A 16 -8.10 -2.51 8.99
N LEU A 17 -6.93 -2.84 9.56
CA LEU A 17 -6.54 -2.35 10.87
C LEU A 17 -6.17 -0.86 10.83
N CYS A 18 -5.45 -0.43 9.80
CA CYS A 18 -4.86 0.91 9.69
C CYS A 18 -5.79 1.94 9.03
N CYS A 19 -6.69 1.50 8.15
CA CYS A 19 -7.55 2.34 7.32
C CYS A 19 -9.03 2.22 7.73
N LYS A 20 -9.32 2.30 9.03
CA LYS A 20 -10.70 2.25 9.52
C LYS A 20 -11.52 3.43 8.98
N PRO A 21 -12.82 3.24 8.67
CA PRO A 21 -13.64 2.04 8.95
C PRO A 21 -13.71 1.05 7.78
N PHE A 22 -12.77 1.09 6.83
CA PHE A 22 -12.87 0.34 5.58
C PHE A 22 -12.45 -1.13 5.72
N HIS A 23 -12.95 -1.94 4.77
CA HIS A 23 -12.52 -3.31 4.51
C HIS A 23 -11.79 -3.41 3.19
N HIS A 24 -10.86 -4.35 3.07
CA HIS A 24 -9.98 -4.43 1.90
C HIS A 24 -9.89 -5.84 1.31
N ALA A 25 -9.81 -5.88 -0.02
CA ALA A 25 -9.34 -7.05 -0.77
C ALA A 25 -8.02 -6.69 -1.44
N VAL A 26 -7.23 -7.70 -1.83
CA VAL A 26 -5.94 -7.47 -2.49
C VAL A 26 -5.90 -8.28 -3.78
N LEU A 27 -5.53 -7.61 -4.86
CA LEU A 27 -5.32 -8.20 -6.18
C LEU A 27 -3.84 -8.08 -6.53
N SER A 28 -3.11 -9.18 -6.49
CA SER A 28 -1.73 -9.21 -6.96
C SER A 28 -1.65 -9.07 -8.48
N ALA A 29 -0.59 -8.42 -8.97
CA ALA A 29 -0.23 -8.48 -10.38
C ALA A 29 0.12 -9.92 -10.79
N GLU A 30 -0.05 -10.25 -12.07
CA GLU A 30 0.15 -11.62 -12.57
C GLU A 30 1.59 -12.13 -12.36
N ASP A 31 2.58 -11.22 -12.40
CA ASP A 31 4.00 -11.51 -12.22
C ASP A 31 4.52 -11.20 -10.81
N ALA A 32 3.63 -10.88 -9.86
CA ALA A 32 4.02 -10.58 -8.49
C ALA A 32 4.65 -11.80 -7.81
N THR A 33 5.78 -11.55 -7.14
CA THR A 33 6.49 -12.53 -6.32
C THR A 33 6.57 -12.04 -4.87
N LEU A 34 7.11 -12.87 -3.96
CA LEU A 34 7.32 -12.47 -2.58
C LEU A 34 8.47 -11.46 -2.40
N ASP A 35 9.44 -11.46 -3.32
CA ASP A 35 10.62 -10.57 -3.25
C ASP A 35 10.44 -9.28 -4.07
N ASP A 36 9.56 -9.32 -5.06
CA ASP A 36 9.15 -8.20 -5.92
C ASP A 36 7.64 -8.30 -6.15
N TYR A 37 6.89 -7.59 -5.32
CA TYR A 37 5.44 -7.64 -5.26
C TYR A 37 4.84 -6.36 -5.81
N ARG A 38 3.83 -6.50 -6.67
CA ARG A 38 2.95 -5.40 -7.08
C ARG A 38 1.51 -5.85 -6.96
N GLY A 39 0.64 -4.97 -6.49
CA GLY A 39 -0.78 -5.27 -6.42
C GLY A 39 -1.64 -4.07 -6.04
N ARG A 40 -2.95 -4.23 -6.21
CA ARG A 40 -3.96 -3.25 -5.82
C ARG A 40 -4.63 -3.69 -4.52
N ILE A 41 -4.79 -2.75 -3.60
CA ILE A 41 -5.59 -2.88 -2.38
C ILE A 41 -6.94 -2.23 -2.67
N GLU A 42 -7.96 -3.05 -2.81
CA GLU A 42 -9.32 -2.64 -3.14
C GLU A 42 -10.11 -2.27 -1.89
N CYS A 43 -10.58 -1.02 -1.78
CA CYS A 43 -11.33 -0.51 -0.63
C CYS A 43 -12.84 -0.76 -0.70
N ARG A 44 -13.45 -1.10 0.43
CA ARG A 44 -14.89 -1.27 0.61
C ARG A 44 -15.38 -0.60 1.88
N ASP A 45 -16.63 -0.16 1.86
CA ASP A 45 -17.32 0.27 3.08
C ASP A 45 -17.71 -0.91 3.98
N GLY A 46 -18.32 -0.61 5.13
CA GLY A 46 -18.80 -1.59 6.10
C GLY A 46 -19.89 -2.53 5.57
N ASP A 47 -20.56 -2.17 4.48
CA ASP A 47 -21.57 -2.98 3.80
C ASP A 47 -20.98 -3.78 2.63
N GLY A 48 -19.67 -3.65 2.37
CA GLY A 48 -18.94 -4.36 1.31
C GLY A 48 -19.00 -3.69 -0.06
N LYS A 49 -19.57 -2.49 -0.18
CA LYS A 49 -19.63 -1.73 -1.43
C LYS A 49 -18.24 -1.20 -1.80
N ARG A 50 -17.86 -1.30 -3.08
CA ARG A 50 -16.58 -0.75 -3.58
C ARG A 50 -16.53 0.77 -3.47
N LEU A 51 -15.39 1.27 -3.01
CA LEU A 51 -15.03 2.67 -2.98
C LEU A 51 -13.69 2.86 -3.71
N GLU A 52 -13.77 2.97 -5.04
CA GLU A 52 -12.60 3.00 -5.92
C GLU A 52 -11.69 4.21 -5.66
N GLU A 53 -12.23 5.32 -5.15
CA GLU A 53 -11.47 6.52 -4.82
C GLU A 53 -10.48 6.33 -3.66
N PHE A 54 -10.64 5.25 -2.89
CA PHE A 54 -9.75 4.87 -1.78
C PHE A 54 -8.90 3.64 -2.10
N ASP A 55 -8.95 3.13 -3.32
CA ASP A 55 -8.04 2.07 -3.73
C ASP A 55 -6.59 2.55 -3.67
N LEU A 56 -5.70 1.63 -3.30
CA LEU A 56 -4.27 1.89 -3.24
C LEU A 56 -3.52 0.94 -4.15
N GLU A 57 -2.44 1.43 -4.73
CA GLU A 57 -1.42 0.63 -5.38
C GLU A 57 -0.27 0.40 -4.39
N LEU A 58 0.13 -0.85 -4.24
CA LEU A 58 1.21 -1.28 -3.37
C LEU A 58 2.32 -1.94 -4.20
N GLU A 59 3.53 -1.42 -4.02
CA GLU A 59 4.75 -2.07 -4.47
C GLU A 59 5.61 -2.45 -3.27
N LEU A 60 6.18 -3.65 -3.27
CA LEU A 60 7.17 -4.11 -2.29
C LEU A 60 8.37 -4.66 -3.07
N TYR A 61 9.58 -4.28 -2.68
CA TYR A 61 10.79 -4.83 -3.28
C TYR A 61 11.93 -4.89 -2.27
N ARG A 62 12.82 -5.87 -2.43
CA ARG A 62 14.04 -5.98 -1.61
C ARG A 62 15.25 -5.39 -2.33
N SER A 63 15.98 -4.52 -1.65
CA SER A 63 17.31 -4.07 -2.05
C SER A 63 18.33 -4.66 -1.08
N GLY A 64 18.94 -5.78 -1.48
CA GLY A 64 19.73 -6.60 -0.55
C GLY A 64 18.83 -7.17 0.57
N ALA A 65 19.18 -6.90 1.82
CA ALA A 65 18.38 -7.32 2.98
C ALA A 65 17.23 -6.35 3.31
N ASP A 66 17.25 -5.13 2.76
CA ASP A 66 16.30 -4.09 3.10
C ASP A 66 15.02 -4.23 2.27
N LEU A 67 13.89 -4.41 2.95
CA LEU A 67 12.58 -4.23 2.33
C LEU A 67 12.37 -2.75 2.03
N ASN A 68 11.72 -2.43 0.92
CA ASN A 68 11.21 -1.11 0.56
C ASN A 68 9.76 -1.27 0.08
N LEU A 69 8.95 -0.24 0.28
CA LEU A 69 7.59 -0.23 -0.25
C LEU A 69 7.16 1.15 -0.71
N THR A 70 6.20 1.15 -1.63
CA THR A 70 5.51 2.33 -2.11
C THR A 70 3.99 2.14 -1.95
N LEU A 71 3.30 3.16 -1.45
CA LEU A 71 1.85 3.26 -1.44
C LEU A 71 1.42 4.50 -2.23
N ALA A 72 0.53 4.31 -3.21
CA ALA A 72 -0.05 5.39 -4.00
C ALA A 72 -1.57 5.22 -4.07
N TRP A 73 -2.30 6.32 -4.26
CA TRP A 73 -3.73 6.25 -4.56
C TRP A 73 -3.92 5.81 -6.00
N ALA A 74 -4.71 4.76 -6.19
CA ALA A 74 -5.06 4.26 -7.51
C ALA A 74 -5.76 5.33 -8.34
N ASP A 75 -5.39 5.42 -9.62
CA ASP A 75 -6.01 6.31 -10.61
C ASP A 75 -5.94 7.81 -10.25
N GLN A 76 -5.07 8.18 -9.30
CA GLN A 76 -4.90 9.55 -8.80
C GLN A 76 -3.42 9.99 -8.83
N PRO A 77 -2.79 10.09 -10.02
CA PRO A 77 -1.34 10.27 -10.17
C PRO A 77 -0.81 11.60 -9.63
N LEU A 78 -1.67 12.61 -9.43
CA LEU A 78 -1.28 13.91 -8.86
C LEU A 78 -1.19 13.89 -7.34
N ARG A 79 -1.71 12.84 -6.68
CA ARG A 79 -1.63 12.75 -5.22
C ARG A 79 -0.23 12.38 -4.77
N PRO A 80 0.20 12.83 -3.58
CA PRO A 80 1.48 12.41 -3.03
C PRO A 80 1.59 10.89 -2.92
N ILE A 81 2.78 10.37 -3.15
CA ILE A 81 3.12 8.95 -3.06
C ILE A 81 3.93 8.75 -1.77
N LEU A 82 3.60 7.72 -0.99
CA LEU A 82 4.37 7.35 0.19
C LEU A 82 5.41 6.30 -0.20
N TRP A 83 6.68 6.64 -0.06
CA TRP A 83 7.78 5.67 -0.10
C TRP A 83 8.27 5.37 1.32
N HIS A 84 8.58 4.11 1.61
CA HIS A 84 9.11 3.72 2.91
C HIS A 84 10.23 2.68 2.77
N GLY A 85 11.48 3.17 2.76
CA GLY A 85 12.69 2.41 3.06
C GLY A 85 12.98 2.43 4.57
N GLN A 86 14.13 2.93 5.01
CA GLN A 86 14.43 3.07 6.45
C GLN A 86 13.46 4.01 7.17
N HIS A 87 13.04 5.08 6.51
CA HIS A 87 12.09 6.07 7.01
C HIS A 87 11.02 6.37 5.95
N PRO A 88 9.77 6.70 6.37
CA PRO A 88 8.74 7.12 5.44
C PRO A 88 9.08 8.50 4.84
N VAL A 89 8.85 8.64 3.54
CA VAL A 89 9.04 9.88 2.78
C VAL A 89 7.83 10.05 1.85
N TRP A 90 7.19 11.21 1.93
CA TRP A 90 6.18 11.62 0.96
C TRP A 90 6.84 12.30 -0.23
N MET A 91 6.42 11.91 -1.42
CA MET A 91 6.85 12.48 -2.68
C MET A 91 5.64 13.04 -3.41
N ASP A 92 5.79 14.21 -4.02
CA ASP A 92 4.80 14.80 -4.89
C ASP A 92 4.57 13.89 -6.12
N GLY A 93 3.32 13.60 -6.45
CA GLY A 93 2.98 12.61 -7.49
C GLY A 93 3.34 13.04 -8.90
N GLU A 94 3.43 14.35 -9.17
CA GLU A 94 3.80 14.89 -10.48
C GLU A 94 5.32 15.03 -10.62
N THR A 95 6.00 15.56 -9.61
CA THR A 95 7.41 15.94 -9.69
C THR A 95 8.37 14.91 -9.09
N GLY A 96 7.87 13.97 -8.30
CA GLY A 96 8.67 13.00 -7.53
C GLY A 96 9.51 13.64 -6.42
N LYS A 97 9.37 14.95 -6.17
CA LYS A 97 10.14 15.65 -5.14
C LYS A 97 9.52 15.43 -3.77
N ARG A 98 10.35 15.40 -2.73
CA ARG A 98 9.87 15.30 -1.35
C ARG A 98 8.88 16.42 -1.04
N CYS A 99 7.73 16.05 -0.46
CA CYS A 99 6.69 16.99 -0.02
C CYS A 99 6.28 16.72 1.44
N SER A 100 5.35 17.52 1.94
CA SER A 100 4.66 17.24 3.21
C SER A 100 3.65 16.11 3.04
N ALA A 101 3.35 15.40 4.13
CA ALA A 101 2.26 14.43 4.15
C ALA A 101 0.92 15.09 3.76
N PRO A 102 0.06 14.42 2.98
CA PRO A 102 -1.30 14.86 2.76
C PRO A 102 -2.14 14.72 4.05
N ALA A 103 -3.28 15.42 4.13
CA ALA A 103 -4.11 15.46 5.33
C ALA A 103 -4.60 14.07 5.79
N ASP A 104 -4.84 13.17 4.84
CA ASP A 104 -5.26 11.79 5.07
C ASP A 104 -4.09 10.77 4.99
N GLY A 105 -2.84 11.26 5.01
CA GLY A 105 -1.64 10.41 4.89
C GLY A 105 -1.35 9.55 6.13
N ALA A 106 -1.90 9.88 7.30
CA ALA A 106 -1.60 9.17 8.55
C ALA A 106 -1.94 7.68 8.51
N ALA A 107 -3.04 7.30 7.84
CA ALA A 107 -3.43 5.90 7.68
C ALA A 107 -2.43 5.13 6.80
N LEU A 108 -1.93 5.75 5.73
CA LEU A 108 -0.94 5.14 4.83
C LEU A 108 0.41 4.97 5.53
N GLU A 109 0.84 5.94 6.36
CA GLU A 109 2.05 5.79 7.17
C GLU A 109 1.92 4.65 8.20
N ALA A 110 0.73 4.51 8.82
CA ALA A 110 0.46 3.40 9.73
C ALA A 110 0.50 2.05 8.99
N LEU A 111 -0.14 1.96 7.82
CA LEU A 111 -0.14 0.77 6.98
C LEU A 111 1.27 0.39 6.54
N ALA A 112 2.04 1.34 5.99
CA ALA A 112 3.42 1.11 5.55
C ALA A 112 4.30 0.56 6.68
N ARG A 113 4.25 1.19 7.86
CA ARG A 113 5.01 0.75 9.04
C ARG A 113 4.57 -0.64 9.52
N ARG A 114 3.26 -0.93 9.47
CA ARG A 114 2.73 -2.24 9.85
C ARG A 114 3.19 -3.34 8.89
N LEU A 115 3.10 -3.10 7.58
CA LEU A 115 3.57 -4.04 6.55
C LEU A 115 5.06 -4.32 6.72
N ARG A 116 5.89 -3.28 6.90
CA ARG A 116 7.31 -3.48 7.19
C ARG A 116 7.55 -4.34 8.42
N SER A 117 6.86 -4.06 9.53
CA SER A 117 7.00 -4.84 10.76
C SER A 117 6.59 -6.31 10.61
N LEU A 118 5.76 -6.65 9.63
CA LEU A 118 5.28 -8.01 9.38
C LEU A 118 6.13 -8.78 8.37
N LEU A 119 6.91 -8.07 7.53
CA LEU A 119 7.63 -8.62 6.38
C LEU A 119 9.17 -8.52 6.50
N VAL A 120 9.66 -7.82 7.52
CA VAL A 120 11.08 -7.74 7.90
C VAL A 120 11.40 -8.82 8.92
#